data_AF-A0A6I4MEZ5-F1
#
_entry.id   AF-A0A6I4MEZ5-F1
#
_cell.length_a   1.000
_cell.length_b   1.000
_cell.length_c   1.000
_cell.angle_alpha   90.00
_cell.angle_beta   90.00
_cell.angle_gamma   90.00
#
_symmetry.space_group_name_H-M   'P 1'
#
loop_
_entity.id
_entity.type
_entity.pdbx_description
1 polymer ?
#
loop_
_entity_poly.entity_id
_entity_poly.type
_entity_poly.pdbx_seq_one_letter_code
_entity_poly.pdbx_strand_id
1 'polypeptide(L)'
;MKKPDVVRIVGTERPDGLALRTTGLIEHGLPELSADGLPPYLGQGWARVLGEAARVFAASRDYPMELTLPPDVPVRLWPDQNGAIMLLPPAGHEGGLDEWRRDVVLRMFPEARI
;
A
#
# COMPACT_ATOMS: atom_id res chain seq x y z
N MET A 1 -16.04 21.23 15.71
CA MET A 1 -15.26 21.16 14.45
C MET A 1 -15.01 19.68 14.17
N LYS A 2 -15.62 19.09 13.13
CA LYS A 2 -15.27 17.71 12.76
C LYS A 2 -13.80 17.71 12.33
N LYS A 3 -12.99 16.79 12.87
CA LYS A 3 -11.63 16.54 12.36
C LYS A 3 -11.75 16.29 10.85
N PRO A 4 -10.89 16.84 10.00
CA PRO A 4 -10.85 16.42 8.61
C PRO A 4 -10.64 14.90 8.57
N ASP A 5 -11.31 14.24 7.62
CA ASP A 5 -11.17 12.81 7.33
C ASP A 5 -9.76 12.59 6.77
N VAL A 6 -8.77 12.42 7.66
CA VAL A 6 -7.35 12.34 7.31
C VAL A 6 -6.86 10.91 7.50
N VAL A 7 -6.57 10.26 6.38
CA VAL A 7 -5.75 9.06 6.36
C VAL A 7 -4.27 9.47 6.45
N ARG A 8 -3.54 8.91 7.41
CA ARG A 8 -2.09 9.08 7.54
C ARG A 8 -1.40 7.77 7.19
N ILE A 9 -0.13 7.85 6.81
CA ILE A 9 0.75 6.70 6.67
C ILE A 9 1.78 6.79 7.78
N VAL A 10 1.88 5.73 8.57
CA VAL A 10 2.84 5.61 9.68
C VAL A 10 3.85 4.54 9.31
N GLY A 11 5.13 4.84 9.54
CA GLY A 11 6.22 3.90 9.34
C GLY A 11 6.86 3.49 10.65
N THR A 12 7.24 2.22 10.75
CA THR A 12 7.97 1.63 11.88
C THR A 12 9.12 0.79 11.34
N GLU A 13 10.35 1.08 11.77
CA GLU A 13 11.49 0.22 11.47
C GLU A 13 11.42 -1.07 12.29
N ARG A 14 11.66 -2.21 11.64
CA ARG A 14 11.71 -3.54 12.24
C ARG A 14 12.98 -4.27 11.78
N PRO A 15 13.39 -5.36 12.46
CA PRO A 15 14.57 -6.14 12.06
C PRO A 15 14.50 -6.70 10.63
N ASP A 16 13.29 -6.93 10.11
CA ASP A 16 13.01 -7.45 8.76
C ASP A 16 12.77 -6.36 7.72
N GLY A 17 12.86 -5.07 8.09
CA GLY A 17 12.70 -3.93 7.20
C GLY A 17 11.71 -2.90 7.72
N LEU A 18 11.32 -1.96 6.86
CA LEU A 18 10.34 -0.94 7.16
C LEU A 18 8.92 -1.51 7.04
N ALA A 19 8.11 -1.32 8.07
CA ALA A 19 6.67 -1.58 8.04
C ALA A 19 5.94 -0.25 7.86
N LEU A 20 5.06 -0.17 6.87
CA LEU A 20 4.19 0.98 6.62
C LEU A 20 2.73 0.56 6.79
N ARG A 21 1.94 1.42 7.44
CA ARG A 21 0.50 1.20 7.62
C ARG A 21 -0.28 2.50 7.48
N THR A 22 -1.48 2.45 6.92
CA THR A 22 -2.42 3.56 7.01
C THR A 22 -3.02 3.66 8.42
N THR A 23 -3.47 4.84 8.79
CA THR A 23 -4.30 5.06 9.97
C THR A 23 -5.42 6.04 9.63
N GLY A 24 -6.66 5.67 9.92
CA GLY A 24 -7.85 6.49 9.72
C GLY A 24 -8.86 5.86 8.75
N LEU A 25 -8.51 4.83 7.98
CA LEU A 25 -9.48 4.13 7.12
C LEU A 25 -10.58 3.46 7.94
N ILE A 26 -10.25 2.98 9.14
CA ILE A 26 -11.21 2.29 10.00
C ILE A 26 -12.32 3.21 10.51
N GLU A 27 -12.05 4.51 10.61
CA GLU A 27 -13.05 5.53 10.94
C GLU A 27 -14.11 5.65 9.83
N HIS A 28 -13.81 5.15 8.62
CA HIS A 28 -14.71 5.05 7.47
C HIS A 28 -15.24 3.63 7.22
N GLY A 29 -15.06 2.71 8.17
CA GLY A 29 -15.54 1.33 8.05
C GLY A 29 -14.69 0.45 7.12
N LEU A 30 -13.47 0.88 6.80
CA LEU A 30 -12.54 0.14 5.95
C LEU A 30 -11.32 -0.31 6.77
N PRO A 31 -10.78 -1.53 6.59
CA PRO A 31 -9.55 -1.90 7.27
C PRO A 31 -8.36 -1.07 6.78
N GLU A 32 -7.36 -0.93 7.65
CA GLU A 32 -6.13 -0.24 7.30
C GLU A 32 -5.34 -1.03 6.25
N LEU A 33 -4.63 -0.34 5.36
CA LEU A 33 -3.71 -0.95 4.40
C LEU A 33 -2.30 -1.00 4.98
N SER A 34 -1.51 -2.01 4.60
CA SER A 34 -0.14 -2.18 5.07
C SER A 34 0.82 -2.69 4.00
N ALA A 35 2.11 -2.48 4.26
CA ALA A 35 3.23 -3.07 3.54
C ALA A 35 4.38 -3.31 4.54
N ASP A 36 4.75 -4.57 4.74
CA ASP A 36 5.74 -4.98 5.75
C ASP A 36 7.04 -5.50 5.12
N GLY A 37 8.16 -5.40 5.84
CA GLY A 37 9.46 -5.90 5.37
C GLY A 37 9.96 -5.17 4.12
N LEU A 38 9.68 -3.87 4.01
CA LEU A 38 10.18 -3.05 2.90
C LEU A 38 11.66 -2.73 3.10
N PRO A 39 12.50 -2.84 2.06
CA PRO A 39 13.81 -2.21 2.07
C PRO A 39 13.70 -0.71 2.39
N PRO A 40 14.55 -0.14 3.27
CA PRO A 40 14.42 1.26 3.71
C PRO A 40 14.38 2.27 2.56
N TYR A 41 15.15 2.03 1.49
CA TYR A 41 15.18 2.90 0.31
C TYR A 41 13.85 2.99 -0.46
N LEU A 42 12.93 2.04 -0.25
CA LEU A 42 11.60 2.04 -0.86
C LEU A 42 10.54 2.76 -0.01
N GLY A 43 10.85 3.15 1.23
CA GLY A 43 9.87 3.65 2.19
C GLY A 43 9.06 4.85 1.70
N GLN A 44 9.71 5.87 1.15
CA GLN A 44 9.00 7.06 0.63
C GLN A 44 8.13 6.72 -0.58
N GLY A 45 8.63 5.90 -1.50
CA GLY A 45 7.86 5.44 -2.67
C GLY A 45 6.63 4.67 -2.23
N TRP A 46 6.79 3.72 -1.31
CA TRP A 46 5.70 2.89 -0.80
C TRP A 46 4.70 3.66 0.06
N ALA A 47 5.11 4.72 0.75
CA ALA A 47 4.16 5.63 1.38
C ALA A 47 3.23 6.28 0.33
N ARG A 48 3.77 6.75 -0.81
CA ARG A 48 2.93 7.29 -1.90
C ARG A 48 2.03 6.22 -2.51
N VAL A 49 2.53 4.99 -2.70
CA VAL A 49 1.72 3.84 -3.16
C VAL A 49 0.55 3.57 -2.22
N LEU A 50 0.78 3.51 -0.90
CA LEU A 50 -0.28 3.31 0.09
C LEU A 50 -1.28 4.46 0.10
N GLY A 51 -0.85 5.70 -0.12
CA GLY A 51 -1.75 6.86 -0.24
C GLY A 51 -2.71 6.71 -1.43
N GLU A 52 -2.20 6.34 -2.60
CA GLU A 52 -3.02 6.08 -3.77
C GLU A 52 -3.92 4.85 -3.59
N ALA A 53 -3.39 3.78 -3.00
CA ALA A 53 -4.18 2.59 -2.69
C ALA A 53 -5.32 2.90 -1.72
N ALA A 54 -5.08 3.69 -0.68
CA ALA A 54 -6.12 4.13 0.25
C ALA A 54 -7.21 4.94 -0.46
N ARG A 55 -6.81 5.84 -1.37
CA ARG A 55 -7.75 6.64 -2.18
C ARG A 55 -8.62 5.76 -3.09
N VAL A 56 -8.02 4.79 -3.79
CA VAL A 56 -8.74 3.87 -4.68
C VAL A 56 -9.63 2.93 -3.87
N PHE A 57 -9.11 2.37 -2.78
CA PHE A 57 -9.84 1.45 -1.90
C PHE A 57 -11.05 2.12 -1.26
N ALA A 58 -10.91 3.37 -0.78
CA ALA A 58 -12.00 4.14 -0.22
C ALA A 58 -13.10 4.51 -1.24
N ALA A 59 -12.78 4.53 -2.53
CA ALA A 59 -13.75 4.76 -3.61
C ALA A 59 -14.43 3.47 -4.07
N SER A 60 -13.92 2.29 -3.68
CA SER A 60 -14.53 1.01 -4.03
C SER A 60 -15.83 0.79 -3.27
N ARG A 61 -16.89 0.39 -3.98
CA ARG A 61 -18.20 0.08 -3.36
C ARG A 61 -18.19 -1.26 -2.64
N ASP A 62 -17.37 -2.19 -3.12
CA ASP A 62 -17.20 -3.53 -2.56
C ASP A 62 -15.79 -3.69 -2.00
N TYR A 63 -15.63 -4.60 -1.05
CA TYR A 63 -14.33 -5.01 -0.53
C TYR A 63 -13.62 -5.90 -1.58
N PRO A 64 -12.70 -5.37 -2.40
CA PRO A 64 -12.18 -6.10 -3.53
C PRO A 64 -10.98 -6.94 -3.10
N MET A 65 -10.77 -8.09 -3.75
CA MET A 65 -9.55 -8.89 -3.55
C MET A 65 -8.34 -8.30 -4.31
N GLU A 66 -8.59 -7.40 -5.26
CA GLU A 66 -7.57 -6.78 -6.11
C GLU A 66 -7.90 -5.31 -6.33
N LEU A 67 -6.87 -4.46 -6.43
CA LEU A 67 -6.99 -3.08 -6.87
C LEU A 67 -6.16 -2.87 -8.13
N THR A 68 -6.62 -1.99 -9.00
CA THR A 68 -5.79 -1.40 -10.05
C THR A 68 -5.47 0.03 -9.66
N LEU A 69 -4.21 0.29 -9.34
CA LEU A 69 -3.72 1.62 -9.00
C LEU A 69 -3.34 2.37 -10.29
N PRO A 70 -3.57 3.69 -10.38
CA PRO A 70 -3.12 4.47 -11.55
C PRO A 70 -1.59 4.39 -11.72
N PRO A 71 -1.06 4.38 -12.96
CA PRO A 71 -1.81 4.43 -14.21
C PRO A 71 -2.48 3.10 -14.59
N ASP A 72 -1.92 1.93 -14.27
CA ASP A 72 -2.52 0.59 -14.54
C ASP A 72 -1.71 -0.50 -13.79
N VAL A 73 -1.54 -0.35 -12.48
CA VAL A 73 -0.71 -1.21 -11.64
C VAL A 73 -1.61 -2.12 -10.79
N PRO A 74 -1.71 -3.43 -11.14
CA PRO A 74 -2.51 -4.37 -10.36
C PRO A 74 -1.80 -4.73 -9.05
N VAL A 75 -2.57 -4.77 -7.96
CA VAL A 75 -2.15 -5.24 -6.64
C VAL A 75 -3.22 -6.15 -6.06
N ARG A 76 -2.81 -7.21 -5.36
CA ARG A 76 -3.72 -8.03 -4.56
C ARG A 76 -3.84 -7.47 -3.15
N LEU A 77 -5.02 -7.59 -2.58
CA LEU A 77 -5.34 -7.28 -1.20
C LEU A 77 -5.44 -8.58 -0.40
N TRP A 78 -4.65 -8.69 0.67
CA TRP A 78 -4.67 -9.87 1.52
C TRP A 78 -4.67 -9.50 3.01
N PRO A 79 -5.57 -10.06 3.84
CA PRO A 79 -5.56 -9.80 5.27
C PRO A 79 -4.26 -10.27 5.93
N ASP A 80 -3.68 -9.43 6.77
CA ASP A 80 -2.61 -9.80 7.69
C ASP A 80 -3.19 -10.36 9.01
N GLN A 81 -2.28 -10.85 9.85
CA GLN A 81 -2.62 -11.40 11.17
C GLN A 81 -3.18 -10.36 12.17
N ASN A 82 -3.07 -9.07 11.87
CA ASN A 82 -3.48 -7.94 12.71
C ASN A 82 -4.75 -7.25 12.18
N GLY A 83 -5.42 -7.81 11.18
CA GLY A 83 -6.62 -7.26 10.56
C GLY A 83 -6.38 -6.06 9.64
N ALA A 84 -5.13 -5.73 9.32
CA ALA A 84 -4.80 -4.82 8.21
C ALA A 84 -4.71 -5.62 6.90
N ILE A 85 -4.74 -4.91 5.77
CA ILE A 85 -4.74 -5.49 4.43
C ILE A 85 -3.42 -5.18 3.75
N MET A 86 -2.63 -6.22 3.53
CA MET A 86 -1.35 -6.12 2.84
C MET A 86 -1.56 -5.99 1.33
N LEU A 87 -0.77 -5.11 0.73
CA LEU A 87 -0.61 -5.04 -0.72
C LEU A 87 0.41 -6.08 -1.17
N LEU A 88 -0.02 -6.97 -2.07
CA LEU A 88 0.77 -8.08 -2.59
C LEU A 88 0.85 -8.03 -4.13
N PRO A 89 1.87 -8.68 -4.75
CA PRO A 89 1.93 -8.82 -6.19
C PRO A 89 0.72 -9.58 -6.74
N PRO A 90 0.34 -9.35 -8.01
CA PRO A 90 -0.69 -10.13 -8.71
C PRO A 90 -0.50 -11.64 -8.58
N ALA A 91 -1.59 -12.40 -8.67
CA ALA A 91 -1.51 -13.86 -8.67
C ALA A 91 -0.64 -14.34 -9.84
N GLY A 92 0.24 -15.31 -9.58
CA GLY A 92 1.16 -15.85 -10.60
C GLY A 92 2.38 -14.99 -10.90
N HIS A 93 2.65 -13.93 -10.13
CA HIS A 93 3.94 -13.23 -10.22
C HIS A 93 5.10 -14.15 -9.78
N GLU A 94 6.10 -14.35 -10.64
CA GLU A 94 7.22 -15.27 -10.40
C GLU A 94 8.51 -14.56 -9.91
N GLY A 95 8.51 -13.23 -9.83
CA GLY A 95 9.67 -12.42 -9.43
C GLY A 95 9.81 -12.22 -7.91
N GLY A 96 10.91 -11.59 -7.52
CA GLY A 96 11.19 -11.26 -6.13
C GLY A 96 10.24 -10.16 -5.60
N LEU A 97 9.81 -10.27 -4.35
CA LEU A 97 8.88 -9.30 -3.76
C LEU A 97 9.44 -7.87 -3.78
N ASP A 98 10.73 -7.69 -3.51
CA ASP A 98 11.38 -6.37 -3.52
C ASP A 98 11.57 -5.80 -4.93
N GLU A 99 11.77 -6.66 -5.93
CA GLU A 99 11.82 -6.26 -7.33
C GLU A 99 10.45 -5.77 -7.79
N TRP A 100 9.39 -6.54 -7.51
CA TRP A 100 8.02 -6.10 -7.77
C TRP A 100 7.71 -4.78 -7.07
N ARG A 101 8.13 -4.63 -5.81
CA ARG A 101 7.92 -3.41 -5.04
C ARG A 101 8.58 -2.19 -5.67
N ARG A 102 9.80 -2.37 -6.15
CA ARG A 102 10.54 -1.33 -6.88
C ARG A 102 9.83 -1.00 -8.19
N ASP A 103 9.39 -2.01 -8.93
CA ASP A 103 8.68 -1.83 -10.20
C ASP A 103 7.36 -1.09 -10.05
N VAL A 104 6.59 -1.38 -9.00
CA VAL A 104 5.37 -0.63 -8.65
C VAL A 104 5.68 0.85 -8.48
N VAL A 105 6.71 1.20 -7.68
CA VAL A 105 7.11 2.60 -7.47
C VAL A 105 7.52 3.26 -8.78
N LEU A 106 8.35 2.60 -9.60
CA LEU A 106 8.82 3.14 -10.87
C LEU A 106 7.70 3.30 -11.92
N ARG A 107 6.69 2.41 -11.91
CA ARG A 107 5.53 2.50 -12.81
C ARG A 107 4.56 3.59 -12.39
N MET A 108 4.33 3.77 -11.09
CA MET A 108 3.42 4.81 -10.57
C MET A 108 4.06 6.21 -10.55
N PHE A 109 5.37 6.27 -10.30
CA PHE A 109 6.13 7.51 -10.15
C PHE A 109 7.42 7.43 -10.99
N PRO A 110 7.33 7.57 -12.33
CA PRO A 110 8.50 7.48 -13.21
C PRO A 110 9.62 8.48 -12.87
N GLU A 111 9.28 9.59 -12.22
CA GLU A 111 10.23 10.57 -11.71
C GLU A 111 11.16 10.04 -10.60
N ALA A 112 10.87 8.87 -10.03
CA ALA A 112 11.73 8.23 -9.01
C ALA A 112 12.96 7.51 -9.61
N ARG A 113 13.14 7.53 -10.93
CA ARG A 113 14.28 6.90 -11.63
C ARG A 113 15.58 7.72 -11.55
N ILE A 114 15.51 8.94 -11.02
CA ILE A 114 16.54 9.98 -11.08
C ILE A 114 17.62 9.75 -10.02
#